data_AF-A0A2P2NSF4-F1
#
_entry.id   AF-A0A2P2NSF4-F1
#
_cell.length_a   1.000
_cell.length_b   1.000
_cell.length_c   1.000
_cell.angle_alpha   90.00
_cell.angle_beta   90.00
_cell.angle_gamma   90.00
#
_symmetry.space_group_name_H-M   'P 1'
#
loop_
_entity.id
_entity.type
_entity.pdbx_description
1 polymer ?
#
loop_
_entity_poly.entity_id
_entity_poly.type
_entity_poly.pdbx_seq_one_letter_code
_entity_poly.pdbx_strand_id
1 'polypeptide(L)' 'MVEKLCVDLLVMGSHGYGPIRRTFLGSVSNHCAQHVKCPVLIVKRPK' A
#
# COMPACT_ATOMS: atom_id res chain seq x y z
N MET A 1 -9.42 8.40 3.51
CA MET A 1 -9.14 7.95 4.89
C MET A 1 -7.85 8.58 5.41
N VAL A 2 -6.74 8.51 4.66
CA VAL A 2 -5.48 9.20 5.01
C VAL A 2 -5.64 10.72 5.11
N GLU A 3 -6.38 11.36 4.21
CA GLU A 3 -6.58 12.83 4.25
C GLU A 3 -7.30 13.35 5.51
N LYS A 4 -7.95 12.47 6.28
CA LYS A 4 -8.60 12.84 7.54
C LYS A 4 -7.64 12.85 8.74
N LEU A 5 -6.41 12.38 8.54
CA LEU A 5 -5.35 12.35 9.56
C LEU A 5 -4.13 13.09 8.99
N CYS A 6 -3.59 14.07 9.71
CA CYS A 6 -2.32 14.70 9.37
C CYS A 6 -1.18 13.69 9.59
N VAL A 7 -0.93 12.82 8.61
CA VAL A 7 0.15 11.83 8.66
C VAL A 7 1.29 12.22 7.73
N ASP A 8 2.51 12.10 8.24
CA ASP A 8 3.73 12.37 7.50
C ASP A 8 4.21 11.17 6.65
N LEU A 9 3.75 9.95 6.97
CA LEU A 9 4.13 8.72 6.28
C LEU A 9 3.06 7.62 6.39
N LEU A 10 2.74 6.98 5.26
CA LEU A 10 1.92 5.77 5.21
C LEU A 10 2.81 4.53 5.02
N VAL A 11 2.78 3.60 5.97
CA VAL A 11 3.54 2.33 5.89
C VAL A 11 2.58 1.16 5.70
N MET A 12 2.85 0.30 4.70
CA MET A 12 2.05 -0.89 4.46
C MET A 12 2.86 -2.06 3.87
N GLY A 13 2.36 -3.28 4.05
CA GLY A 13 2.94 -4.49 3.43
C GLY A 13 2.59 -4.61 1.95
N SER A 14 3.43 -5.32 1.19
CA SER A 14 3.22 -5.52 -0.25
C SER A 14 2.12 -6.52 -0.62
N HIS A 15 1.66 -7.39 0.30
CA HIS A 15 0.70 -8.47 0.02
C HIS A 15 -0.23 -8.80 1.21
N GLY A 16 -1.49 -9.14 0.91
CA GLY A 16 -2.41 -9.84 1.81
C GLY A 16 -2.13 -11.36 1.85
N TYR A 17 -2.52 -12.01 2.93
CA TYR A 17 -2.31 -13.44 3.25
C TYR A 17 -2.46 -14.43 2.07
N GLY A 18 -1.36 -14.79 1.40
CA GLY A 18 -1.25 -16.01 0.57
C GLY A 18 -1.17 -15.79 -0.96
N PRO A 19 -0.92 -16.87 -1.74
CA PRO A 19 -0.62 -16.85 -3.19
C PRO A 19 -1.86 -16.57 -4.09
N ILE A 20 -2.87 -15.87 -3.57
CA ILE A 20 -4.23 -16.02 -4.08
C ILE A 20 -4.56 -15.22 -5.34
N ARG A 21 -3.89 -14.12 -5.69
CA ARG A 21 -4.37 -13.32 -6.84
C ARG A 21 -3.23 -12.77 -7.69
N ARG A 22 -2.99 -13.47 -8.80
CA ARG A 22 -2.09 -13.12 -9.90
C ARG A 22 -2.40 -11.75 -10.57
N THR A 23 -3.48 -11.09 -10.20
CA THR A 23 -3.95 -9.84 -10.81
C THR A 23 -5.02 -9.24 -9.91
N PHE A 24 -4.65 -8.38 -8.96
CA PHE A 24 -5.59 -7.32 -8.61
C PHE A 24 -5.39 -6.25 -9.69
N LEU A 25 -6.41 -6.01 -10.50
CA LEU A 25 -6.57 -4.77 -11.27
C LEU A 25 -6.29 -3.59 -10.31
N GLY A 26 -5.05 -3.10 -10.30
CA GLY A 26 -4.55 -2.17 -9.29
C GLY A 26 -4.52 -2.76 -7.87
N SER A 27 -3.34 -3.10 -7.33
CA SER A 27 -3.23 -3.47 -5.91
C SER A 27 -3.57 -2.27 -5.01
N VAL A 28 -4.01 -2.53 -3.77
CA VAL A 28 -4.21 -1.47 -2.75
C VAL A 28 -2.94 -0.64 -2.59
N SER A 29 -1.77 -1.29 -2.59
CA SER A 29 -0.48 -0.62 -2.53
C SER A 29 -0.22 0.30 -3.72
N ASN A 30 -0.60 -0.10 -4.94
CA ASN A 30 -0.48 0.74 -6.13
C ASN A 30 -1.47 1.91 -6.09
N HIS A 31 -2.72 1.67 -5.68
CA HIS A 31 -3.71 2.73 -5.50
C HIS A 31 -3.22 3.77 -4.47
N CYS A 32 -2.70 3.32 -3.33
CA CYS A 32 -2.13 4.22 -2.32
C CYS A 32 -0.92 4.99 -2.84
N ALA A 33 0.02 4.33 -3.52
CA ALA A 33 1.20 4.98 -4.08
C ALA A 33 0.86 6.07 -5.11
N GLN A 34 -0.26 5.94 -5.83
CA GLN A 34 -0.66 6.90 -6.87
C GLN A 34 -1.58 8.02 -6.38
N HIS A 35 -2.37 7.80 -5.32
CA HIS A 35 -3.46 8.71 -4.95
C HIS A 35 -3.30 9.36 -3.58
N VAL A 36 -2.33 8.91 -2.76
CA VAL A 36 -2.11 9.45 -1.42
C VAL A 36 -1.15 10.64 -1.49
N LYS A 37 -1.47 11.71 -0.75
CA LYS A 37 -0.69 12.96 -0.74
C LYS A 37 0.57 12.90 0.13
N CYS A 38 0.65 11.94 1.05
CA CYS A 38 1.83 11.72 1.88
C CYS A 38 2.73 10.63 1.26
N PRO A 39 4.03 10.63 1.59
CA PRO A 39 4.94 9.54 1.25
C PRO A 39 4.36 8.16 1.64
N VAL A 40 4.63 7.15 0.81
CA VAL A 40 4.17 5.77 1.02
C VAL A 40 5.37 4.82 1.03
N LEU A 41 5.54 4.08 2.12
CA LEU A 41 6.54 3.02 2.26
C LEU A 41 5.89 1.65 2.13
N ILE A 42 6.25 0.91 1.08
CA ILE A 42 5.77 -0.45 0.83
C ILE A 42 6.84 -1.46 1.26
N VAL A 43 6.57 -2.20 2.32
CA VAL A 43 7.48 -3.21 2.86
C VAL A 43 7.31 -4.53 2.10
N LYS A 44 8.39 -5.02 1.48
CA LYS A 44 8.43 -6.35 0.88
C LYS A 44 8.65 -7.40 1.97
N ARG A 45 8.13 -8.62 1.74
CA ARG A 45 8.41 -9.72 2.65
C ARG A 45 9.93 -9.99 2.69
N PRO A 46 10.50 -10.21 3.89
CA PRO A 46 11.87 -10.69 3.99
C PRO A 46 12.00 -12.03 3.26
N LYS A 47 13.21 -12.29 2.74
CA LYS A 47 13.55 -13.58 2.12
C LYS A 47 13.70 -14.65 3.18
#